data_AF-A0A496VQP3-F1
#
_entry.id   AF-A0A496VQP3-F1
#
_cell.length_a   1.000
_cell.length_b   1.000
_cell.length_c   1.000
_cell.angle_alpha   90.00
_cell.angle_beta   90.00
_cell.angle_gamma   90.00
#
_symmetry.space_group_name_H-M   'P 1'
#
loop_
_entity.id
_entity.type
_entity.pdbx_description
1 polymer ?
#
loop_
_entity_poly.entity_id
_entity_poly.type
_entity_poly.pdbx_seq_one_letter_code
_entity_poly.pdbx_strand_id
1 'polypeptide(L)'
;MNKIKNIITQAFDNVPYPKNITLYVAQAHDNYEYDEDKKYKKSDFVGRWQDIPSSHIEDCCCALSHLDPEGIRFYLPAFMLWTLDNYESKTEEISYATFSAFIIYKNKNLESFHKEQFSLFSKEQKYACAMFLKYFIDNYKEEIDYNAEVKVAKQAFEQKWHKYLII
;
A
#
# COMPACT_ATOMS: atom_id res chain seq x y z
N MET A 1 14.18 7.29 -9.47
CA MET A 1 12.80 7.67 -9.10
C MET A 1 11.80 7.61 -10.27
N ASN A 2 11.98 8.35 -11.38
CA ASN A 2 10.96 8.44 -12.45
C ASN A 2 10.54 7.09 -13.09
N LYS A 3 11.47 6.14 -13.24
CA LYS A 3 11.17 4.82 -13.81
C LYS A 3 10.20 4.00 -12.95
N ILE A 4 10.40 3.93 -11.63
CA ILE A 4 9.55 3.14 -10.75
C ILE A 4 8.14 3.75 -10.66
N LYS A 5 8.03 5.08 -10.59
CA LYS A 5 6.73 5.77 -10.60
C LYS A 5 5.93 5.49 -11.86
N ASN A 6 6.58 5.47 -13.03
CA ASN A 6 5.93 5.11 -14.29
C ASN A 6 5.44 3.65 -14.29
N ILE A 7 6.24 2.71 -13.78
CA ILE A 7 5.84 1.30 -13.65
C ILE A 7 4.59 1.17 -12.78
N ILE A 8 4.57 1.83 -11.61
CA ILE A 8 3.40 1.83 -10.71
C ILE A 8 2.20 2.46 -11.41
N THR A 9 2.36 3.65 -11.99
CA THR A 9 1.26 4.38 -12.61
C THR A 9 0.62 3.60 -13.75
N GLN A 10 1.42 2.95 -14.60
CA GLN A 10 0.93 2.14 -15.72
C GLN A 10 0.27 0.84 -15.24
N ALA A 11 0.88 0.14 -14.29
CA ALA A 11 0.34 -1.14 -13.81
C ALA A 11 -1.03 -0.98 -13.10
N PHE A 12 -1.26 0.16 -12.48
CA PHE A 12 -2.51 0.47 -11.80
C PHE A 12 -3.42 1.42 -12.59
N ASP A 13 -3.11 1.71 -13.85
CA ASP A 13 -4.00 2.55 -14.66
C ASP A 13 -5.38 1.90 -14.83
N ASN A 14 -6.42 2.72 -14.87
CA ASN A 14 -7.82 2.30 -14.99
C ASN A 14 -8.34 1.34 -13.89
N VAL A 15 -7.67 1.25 -12.72
CA VAL A 15 -8.24 0.55 -11.56
C VAL A 15 -9.54 1.27 -11.14
N PRO A 16 -10.67 0.55 -11.05
CA PRO A 16 -11.95 1.15 -10.70
C PRO A 16 -11.98 1.60 -9.24
N TYR A 17 -12.75 2.65 -8.98
CA TYR A 17 -13.06 3.11 -7.62
C TYR A 17 -13.73 1.98 -6.80
N PRO A 18 -13.32 1.74 -5.55
CA PRO A 18 -13.81 0.63 -4.74
C PRO A 18 -15.26 0.83 -4.31
N LYS A 19 -16.03 -0.25 -4.27
CA LYS A 19 -17.47 -0.17 -3.95
C LYS A 19 -17.76 -0.21 -2.45
N ASN A 20 -17.03 -1.03 -1.70
CA ASN A 20 -17.32 -1.29 -0.30
C ASN A 20 -16.47 -0.40 0.61
N ILE A 21 -15.22 -0.79 0.87
CA ILE A 21 -14.35 -0.12 1.85
C ILE A 21 -13.51 0.95 1.15
N THR A 22 -13.81 2.21 1.46
CA THR A 22 -13.07 3.39 0.99
C THR A 22 -12.02 3.82 2.02
N LEU A 23 -11.17 4.81 1.71
CA LEU A 23 -9.98 5.12 2.51
C LEU A 23 -10.34 5.59 3.92
N TYR A 24 -11.23 6.58 4.04
CA TYR A 24 -11.67 7.07 5.37
C TYR A 24 -12.51 6.04 6.11
N VAL A 25 -13.23 5.15 5.41
CA VAL A 25 -13.93 4.03 6.04
C VAL A 25 -12.93 3.04 6.66
N ALA A 26 -11.88 2.67 5.92
CA ALA A 26 -10.83 1.80 6.44
C ALA A 26 -10.08 2.44 7.62
N GLN A 27 -9.82 3.75 7.58
CA GLN A 27 -9.23 4.45 8.72
C GLN A 27 -10.18 4.46 9.94
N ALA A 28 -11.48 4.60 9.73
CA ALA A 28 -12.47 4.51 10.80
C ALA A 28 -12.54 3.08 11.40
N HIS A 29 -12.44 2.05 10.56
CA HIS A 29 -12.39 0.65 11.01
C HIS A 29 -11.15 0.35 11.85
N ASP A 30 -10.02 1.00 11.54
CA ASP A 30 -8.81 0.97 12.38
C ASP A 30 -9.04 1.62 13.76
N ASN A 31 -9.83 2.68 13.79
CA ASN A 31 -10.28 3.35 15.02
C ASN A 31 -11.46 2.62 15.72
N TYR A 32 -11.81 1.40 15.29
CA TYR A 32 -12.93 0.60 15.80
C TYR A 32 -14.32 1.23 15.59
N GLU A 33 -14.46 2.11 14.59
CA GLU A 33 -15.71 2.77 14.23
C GLU A 33 -16.38 2.12 13.01
N TYR A 34 -17.16 1.06 13.25
CA TYR A 34 -17.74 0.22 12.17
C TYR A 34 -19.17 0.60 11.74
N ASP A 35 -19.88 1.43 12.52
CA ASP A 35 -21.31 1.71 12.29
C ASP A 35 -21.57 3.00 11.47
N GLU A 36 -20.51 3.71 11.12
CA GLU A 36 -20.56 5.07 10.56
C GLU A 36 -19.96 5.16 9.13
N ASP A 37 -19.87 4.04 8.39
CA ASP A 37 -19.28 3.98 7.05
C ASP A 37 -19.84 5.06 6.10
N LYS A 38 -21.15 5.33 6.15
CA LYS A 38 -21.80 6.35 5.32
C LYS A 38 -21.33 7.77 5.63
N LYS A 39 -20.92 8.04 6.86
CA LYS A 39 -20.36 9.33 7.28
C LYS A 39 -18.94 9.46 6.73
N TYR A 40 -18.10 8.45 6.95
CA TYR A 40 -16.70 8.46 6.50
C TYR A 40 -16.55 8.50 4.99
N LYS A 41 -17.43 7.79 4.26
CA LYS A 41 -17.46 7.80 2.80
C LYS A 41 -17.71 9.18 2.17
N LYS A 42 -18.24 10.15 2.93
CA LYS A 42 -18.42 11.53 2.44
C LYS A 42 -17.12 12.32 2.43
N SER A 43 -16.12 11.90 3.21
CA SER A 43 -14.79 12.51 3.25
C SER A 43 -13.86 11.95 2.18
N ASP A 44 -14.21 10.80 1.59
CA ASP A 44 -13.39 10.18 0.55
C ASP A 44 -13.36 11.00 -0.74
N PHE A 45 -12.17 11.06 -1.33
CA PHE A 45 -11.99 11.58 -2.67
C PHE A 45 -12.68 10.65 -3.68
N VAL A 46 -13.47 11.22 -4.59
CA VAL A 46 -14.13 10.48 -5.68
C VAL A 46 -13.50 10.87 -7.00
N GLY A 47 -12.76 9.94 -7.61
CA GLY A 47 -12.05 10.16 -8.86
C GLY A 47 -11.10 9.02 -9.16
N ARG A 48 -10.03 9.32 -9.92
CA ARG A 48 -8.97 8.35 -10.18
C ARG A 48 -8.02 8.29 -8.99
N TRP A 49 -7.41 7.14 -8.72
CA TRP A 49 -6.47 7.01 -7.61
C TRP A 49 -5.26 7.93 -7.74
N GLN A 50 -4.86 8.30 -8.97
CA GLN A 50 -3.75 9.22 -9.22
C GLN A 50 -4.00 10.63 -8.68
N ASP A 51 -5.26 10.99 -8.48
CA ASP A 51 -5.68 12.33 -8.10
C ASP A 51 -6.01 12.43 -6.60
N ILE A 52 -5.77 11.36 -5.83
CA ILE A 52 -5.99 11.36 -4.37
C ILE A 52 -5.07 12.42 -3.73
N PRO A 53 -5.63 13.37 -2.94
CA PRO A 53 -4.82 14.37 -2.25
C PRO A 53 -3.84 13.73 -1.26
N SER A 54 -2.60 14.25 -1.17
CA SER A 54 -1.63 13.79 -0.16
C SER A 54 -2.17 13.86 1.27
N SER A 55 -2.98 14.88 1.59
CA SER A 55 -3.60 15.02 2.91
C SER A 55 -4.50 13.83 3.27
N HIS A 56 -5.13 13.18 2.29
CA HIS A 56 -5.94 11.98 2.56
C HIS A 56 -5.06 10.78 2.94
N ILE A 57 -3.87 10.67 2.34
CA ILE A 57 -2.87 9.64 2.68
C ILE A 57 -2.34 9.88 4.09
N GLU A 58 -2.05 11.14 4.42
CA GLU A 58 -1.57 11.57 5.74
C GLU A 58 -2.63 11.34 6.83
N ASP A 59 -3.89 11.73 6.59
CA ASP A 59 -5.00 11.53 7.50
C ASP A 59 -5.35 10.03 7.71
N CYS A 60 -5.03 9.18 6.73
CA CYS A 60 -5.42 7.77 6.70
C CYS A 60 -4.23 6.80 6.69
N CYS A 61 -3.15 7.15 7.40
CA CYS A 61 -1.88 6.42 7.36
C CYS A 61 -1.99 4.92 7.73
N CYS A 62 -2.98 4.54 8.56
CA CYS A 62 -3.17 3.16 9.03
C CYS A 62 -4.24 2.37 8.24
N ALA A 63 -4.90 2.99 7.25
CA ALA A 63 -6.05 2.40 6.58
C ALA A 63 -5.76 1.12 5.77
N LEU A 64 -4.54 0.94 5.26
CA LEU A 64 -4.23 -0.13 4.29
C LEU A 64 -4.55 -1.55 4.78
N SER A 65 -4.44 -1.81 6.09
CA SER A 65 -4.72 -3.11 6.69
C SER A 65 -6.21 -3.46 6.74
N HIS A 66 -7.11 -2.47 6.62
CA HIS A 66 -8.56 -2.65 6.70
C HIS A 66 -9.25 -2.58 5.35
N LEU A 67 -8.51 -2.27 4.28
CA LEU A 67 -9.04 -2.26 2.92
C LEU A 67 -9.38 -3.68 2.45
N ASP A 68 -10.51 -3.79 1.74
CA ASP A 68 -10.89 -5.00 1.00
C ASP A 68 -10.06 -5.14 -0.30
N PRO A 69 -10.21 -6.23 -1.07
CA PRO A 69 -9.42 -6.44 -2.28
C PRO A 69 -9.59 -5.34 -3.35
N GLU A 70 -10.75 -4.69 -3.44
CA GLU A 70 -10.96 -3.56 -4.36
C GLU A 70 -10.24 -2.31 -3.84
N GLY A 71 -10.42 -2.01 -2.56
CA GLY A 71 -9.83 -0.85 -1.89
C GLY A 71 -8.31 -0.88 -1.92
N ILE A 72 -7.68 -1.99 -1.55
CA ILE A 72 -6.21 -2.09 -1.54
C ILE A 72 -5.65 -1.99 -2.96
N ARG A 73 -6.36 -2.50 -3.98
CA ARG A 73 -5.96 -2.36 -5.38
C ARG A 73 -6.02 -0.91 -5.86
N PHE A 74 -6.98 -0.13 -5.35
CA PHE A 74 -7.16 1.27 -5.71
C PHE A 74 -6.23 2.22 -4.94
N TYR A 75 -6.11 2.09 -3.62
CA TYR A 75 -5.40 3.07 -2.77
C TYR A 75 -3.90 2.80 -2.62
N LEU A 76 -3.46 1.53 -2.61
CA LEU A 76 -2.04 1.18 -2.44
C LEU A 76 -1.09 1.88 -3.42
N PRO A 77 -1.39 2.03 -4.74
CA PRO A 77 -0.47 2.76 -5.64
C PRO A 77 -0.30 4.23 -5.27
N ALA A 78 -1.30 4.89 -4.70
CA ALA A 78 -1.16 6.26 -4.21
C ALA A 78 -0.19 6.33 -3.01
N PHE A 79 -0.33 5.40 -2.05
CA PHE A 79 0.61 5.27 -0.91
C PHE A 79 2.04 4.96 -1.37
N MET A 80 2.21 4.08 -2.37
CA MET A 80 3.53 3.80 -2.94
C MET A 80 4.16 5.04 -3.59
N LEU A 81 3.41 5.82 -4.37
CA LEU A 81 3.91 7.04 -4.99
C LEU A 81 4.24 8.10 -3.93
N TRP A 82 3.35 8.30 -2.96
CA TRP A 82 3.57 9.23 -1.86
C TRP A 82 4.81 8.85 -1.05
N THR A 83 5.01 7.57 -0.75
CA THR A 83 6.20 7.09 -0.05
C THR A 83 7.48 7.36 -0.85
N LEU A 84 7.46 7.14 -2.17
CA LEU A 84 8.60 7.47 -3.04
C LEU A 84 8.95 8.96 -3.05
N ASP A 85 7.95 9.84 -2.88
CA ASP A 85 8.12 11.29 -2.86
C ASP A 85 8.57 11.85 -1.52
N ASN A 86 8.18 11.20 -0.41
CA ASN A 86 8.31 11.78 0.92
C ASN A 86 9.24 11.01 1.85
N TYR A 87 9.82 9.88 1.43
CA TYR A 87 10.62 9.02 2.31
C TYR A 87 11.74 9.76 3.07
N GLU A 88 12.47 10.65 2.41
CA GLU A 88 13.58 11.41 3.04
C GLU A 88 13.11 12.49 4.02
N SER A 89 11.83 12.86 4.00
CA SER A 89 11.25 13.96 4.79
C SER A 89 10.80 13.56 6.22
N LYS A 90 11.23 12.40 6.72
CA LYS A 90 10.93 11.84 8.05
C LYS A 90 9.46 11.52 8.30
N THR A 91 8.83 10.85 7.34
CA THR A 91 7.43 10.39 7.46
C THR A 91 7.37 8.92 7.82
N GLU A 92 7.94 8.57 8.98
CA GLU A 92 8.22 7.18 9.37
C GLU A 92 6.95 6.33 9.45
N GLU A 93 5.85 6.90 9.94
CA GLU A 93 4.60 6.17 10.16
C GLU A 93 3.94 5.70 8.85
N ILE A 94 3.78 6.60 7.87
CA ILE A 94 3.11 6.30 6.59
C ILE A 94 3.93 5.31 5.76
N SER A 95 5.24 5.51 5.76
CA SER A 95 6.19 4.65 5.06
C SER A 95 6.22 3.25 5.69
N TYR A 96 6.30 3.16 7.02
CA TYR A 96 6.19 1.89 7.75
C TYR A 96 4.85 1.19 7.48
N ALA A 97 3.73 1.90 7.52
CA ALA A 97 2.41 1.35 7.23
C ALA A 97 2.31 0.84 5.78
N THR A 98 2.86 1.58 4.82
CA THR A 98 2.93 1.20 3.41
C THR A 98 3.74 -0.09 3.22
N PHE A 99 4.91 -0.22 3.84
CA PHE A 99 5.69 -1.46 3.77
C PHE A 99 5.01 -2.62 4.49
N SER A 100 4.37 -2.36 5.62
CA SER A 100 3.67 -3.36 6.43
C SER A 100 2.48 -3.96 5.68
N ALA A 101 1.81 -3.21 4.80
CA ALA A 101 0.74 -3.73 3.94
C ALA A 101 1.19 -4.90 3.05
N PHE A 102 2.50 -5.04 2.79
CA PHE A 102 3.06 -6.14 1.98
C PHE A 102 3.44 -7.38 2.80
N ILE A 103 3.44 -7.30 4.13
CA ILE A 103 3.82 -8.41 5.02
C ILE A 103 2.71 -9.46 5.07
N ILE A 104 3.10 -10.74 5.13
CA ILE A 104 2.16 -11.82 5.45
C ILE A 104 2.42 -12.27 6.89
N TYR A 105 1.45 -11.99 7.76
CA TYR A 105 1.50 -12.49 9.13
C TYR A 105 1.21 -14.00 9.17
N LYS A 106 1.97 -14.72 10.00
CA LYS A 106 1.87 -16.19 10.15
C LYS A 106 0.62 -16.67 10.89
N ASN A 107 -0.24 -15.77 11.34
CA ASN A 107 -1.54 -16.12 11.89
C ASN A 107 -2.45 -16.57 10.74
N LYS A 108 -3.06 -17.76 10.82
CA LYS A 108 -3.84 -18.36 9.72
C LYS A 108 -4.96 -17.45 9.19
N ASN A 109 -5.62 -16.69 10.07
CA ASN A 109 -6.69 -15.78 9.67
C ASN A 109 -6.12 -14.58 8.93
N LEU A 110 -5.05 -13.98 9.46
CA LEU A 110 -4.37 -12.85 8.81
C LEU A 110 -3.70 -13.26 7.50
N GLU A 111 -3.12 -14.45 7.42
CA GLU A 111 -2.51 -14.98 6.19
C GLU A 111 -3.57 -15.12 5.08
N SER A 112 -4.75 -15.64 5.43
CA SER A 112 -5.86 -15.83 4.47
C SER A 112 -6.36 -14.46 3.99
N PHE A 113 -6.59 -13.54 4.92
CA PHE A 113 -6.99 -12.17 4.61
C PHE A 113 -5.99 -11.44 3.70
N HIS A 114 -4.69 -11.49 3.99
CA HIS A 114 -3.68 -10.87 3.13
C HIS A 114 -3.58 -11.54 1.75
N LYS A 115 -3.75 -12.86 1.66
CA LYS A 115 -3.82 -13.53 0.34
C LYS A 115 -5.03 -13.05 -0.46
N GLU A 116 -6.15 -12.82 0.22
CA GLU A 116 -7.39 -12.31 -0.38
C GLU A 116 -7.26 -10.84 -0.80
N GLN A 117 -6.65 -9.97 0.01
CA GLN A 117 -6.42 -8.56 -0.32
C GLN A 117 -5.73 -8.39 -1.69
N PHE A 118 -4.70 -9.19 -1.96
CA PHE A 118 -3.97 -9.12 -3.24
C PHE A 118 -4.52 -10.06 -4.33
N SER A 119 -5.70 -10.63 -4.14
CA SER A 119 -6.30 -11.61 -5.07
C SER A 119 -6.63 -10.98 -6.43
N LEU A 120 -7.08 -9.72 -6.44
CA LEU A 120 -7.47 -8.99 -7.65
C LEU A 120 -6.28 -8.41 -8.43
N PHE A 121 -5.06 -8.52 -7.91
CA PHE A 121 -3.89 -7.90 -8.54
C PHE A 121 -3.45 -8.72 -9.76
N SER A 122 -3.26 -8.02 -10.88
CA SER A 122 -2.67 -8.61 -12.09
C SER A 122 -1.18 -8.95 -11.88
N LYS A 123 -0.57 -9.59 -12.88
CA LYS A 123 0.87 -9.87 -12.85
C LYS A 123 1.69 -8.58 -12.87
N GLU A 124 1.27 -7.61 -13.66
CA GLU A 124 1.90 -6.29 -13.81
C GLU A 124 1.81 -5.49 -12.51
N GLN A 125 0.66 -5.55 -11.83
CA GLN A 125 0.47 -4.92 -10.52
C GLN A 125 1.37 -5.56 -9.45
N LYS A 126 1.45 -6.89 -9.41
CA LYS A 126 2.35 -7.61 -8.49
C LYS A 126 3.83 -7.33 -8.78
N TYR A 127 4.20 -7.24 -10.06
CA TYR A 127 5.53 -6.83 -10.50
C TYR A 127 5.86 -5.41 -10.03
N ALA A 128 4.94 -4.45 -10.18
CA ALA A 128 5.12 -3.08 -9.72
C ALA A 128 5.34 -3.00 -8.20
N CYS A 129 4.56 -3.74 -7.41
CA CYS A 129 4.77 -3.84 -5.95
C CYS A 129 6.15 -4.42 -5.60
N ALA A 130 6.58 -5.49 -6.29
CA ALA A 130 7.89 -6.09 -6.06
C ALA A 130 9.04 -5.14 -6.42
N MET A 131 8.89 -4.39 -7.52
CA MET A 131 9.84 -3.36 -7.94
C MET A 131 9.90 -2.18 -6.96
N PHE A 132 8.77 -1.80 -6.36
CA PHE A 132 8.70 -0.78 -5.32
C PHE A 132 9.51 -1.21 -4.08
N LEU A 133 9.26 -2.41 -3.55
CA LEU A 133 10.03 -2.93 -2.41
C LEU A 133 11.53 -3.04 -2.73
N LYS A 134 11.86 -3.56 -3.92
CA LYS A 134 13.25 -3.68 -4.37
C LYS A 134 13.95 -2.32 -4.47
N TYR A 135 13.25 -1.27 -4.93
CA TYR A 135 13.79 0.08 -4.99
C TYR A 135 14.29 0.56 -3.63
N PHE A 136 13.50 0.38 -2.57
CA PHE A 136 13.93 0.79 -1.22
C PHE A 136 15.08 -0.06 -0.69
N ILE A 137 15.03 -1.38 -0.90
CA ILE A 137 16.11 -2.29 -0.49
C ILE A 137 17.44 -1.91 -1.16
N ASP A 138 17.42 -1.61 -2.47
CA ASP A 138 18.65 -1.31 -3.21
C ASP A 138 19.24 0.07 -2.84
N ASN A 139 18.39 1.09 -2.63
CA ASN A 139 18.85 2.45 -2.33
C ASN A 139 19.23 2.67 -0.87
N TYR A 140 18.58 1.95 0.06
CA TYR A 140 18.80 2.09 1.51
C TYR A 140 19.46 0.84 2.10
N LYS A 141 20.24 0.11 1.28
CA LYS A 141 20.87 -1.15 1.66
C LYS A 141 21.74 -1.05 2.93
N GLU A 142 22.39 0.10 3.13
CA GLU A 142 23.30 0.36 4.24
C GLU A 142 22.56 0.69 5.53
N GLU A 143 21.26 1.00 5.42
CA GLU A 143 20.37 1.31 6.54
C GLU A 143 19.56 0.11 7.03
N ILE A 144 19.55 -0.99 6.26
CA ILE A 144 18.73 -2.18 6.56
C ILE A 144 18.92 -2.65 8.01
N ASP A 145 20.10 -2.56 8.61
CA ASP A 145 20.32 -3.10 9.96
C ASP A 145 19.82 -2.21 11.09
N TYR A 146 19.44 -0.96 10.84
CA TYR A 146 18.98 -0.01 11.88
C TYR A 146 17.72 0.77 11.52
N ASN A 147 17.32 0.83 10.25
CA ASN A 147 16.09 1.46 9.79
C ASN A 147 14.95 0.42 9.75
N ALA A 148 13.95 0.58 10.64
CA ALA A 148 12.85 -0.37 10.79
C ALA A 148 11.99 -0.50 9.52
N GLU A 149 11.82 0.58 8.76
CA GLU A 149 10.97 0.60 7.57
C GLU A 149 11.59 -0.22 6.45
N VAL A 150 12.89 -0.02 6.20
CA VAL A 150 13.64 -0.77 5.18
C VAL A 150 13.74 -2.26 5.57
N LYS A 151 13.84 -2.58 6.87
CA LYS A 151 13.72 -3.97 7.36
C LYS A 151 12.39 -4.60 6.98
N VAL A 152 11.29 -3.88 7.20
CA VAL A 152 9.95 -4.37 6.84
C VAL A 152 9.83 -4.55 5.33
N ALA A 153 10.32 -3.60 4.53
CA ALA A 153 10.35 -3.71 3.08
C ALA A 153 11.10 -4.97 2.61
N LYS A 154 12.31 -5.20 3.17
CA LYS A 154 13.11 -6.41 2.91
C LYS A 154 12.39 -7.69 3.31
N GLN A 155 11.80 -7.71 4.51
CA GLN A 155 11.05 -8.85 5.01
C GLN A 155 9.89 -9.20 4.08
N ALA A 156 9.07 -8.23 3.69
CA ALA A 156 7.97 -8.46 2.76
C ALA A 156 8.49 -9.03 1.43
N PHE A 157 9.55 -8.43 0.89
CA PHE A 157 10.18 -8.86 -0.35
C PHE A 157 10.62 -10.32 -0.32
N GLU A 158 11.38 -10.71 0.71
CA GLU A 158 11.90 -12.07 0.88
C GLU A 158 10.78 -13.09 1.15
N GLN A 159 9.74 -12.72 1.88
CA GLN A 159 8.63 -13.63 2.18
C GLN A 159 7.85 -14.07 0.95
N LYS A 160 7.54 -13.14 0.03
CA LYS A 160 6.65 -13.46 -1.10
C LYS A 160 6.90 -12.65 -2.37
N TRP A 161 7.31 -11.39 -2.27
CA TRP A 161 7.23 -10.50 -3.43
C TRP A 161 8.37 -10.66 -4.42
N HIS A 162 9.54 -11.16 -4.01
CA HIS A 162 10.69 -11.39 -4.88
C HIS A 162 10.38 -12.27 -6.11
N LYS A 163 9.47 -13.25 -5.96
CA LYS A 163 9.11 -14.17 -7.05
C LYS A 163 8.44 -13.49 -8.24
N TYR A 164 7.88 -12.29 -8.04
CA TYR A 164 7.24 -11.53 -9.12
C TYR A 164 8.24 -10.72 -9.95
N LEU A 165 9.54 -10.74 -9.61
CA LEU A 165 10.59 -10.17 -10.45
C LEU A 165 11.18 -11.14 -11.47
N ILE A 166 10.87 -12.43 -11.34
CA ILE A 166 11.33 -13.48 -12.25
C ILE A 166 10.25 -13.65 -13.31
N ILE A 167 10.57 -13.30 -14.55
CA ILE A 167 9.71 -13.52 -15.73
C ILE A 167 9.96 -14.92 -16.27
#